data_AF-A0A519CZT6-F1
#
_entry.id   AF-A0A519CZT6-F1
#
_cell.length_a   1.000
_cell.length_b   1.000
_cell.length_c   1.000
_cell.angle_alpha   90.00
_cell.angle_beta   90.00
_cell.angle_gamma   90.00
#
_symmetry.space_group_name_H-M   'P 1'
#
loop_
_entity.id
_entity.type
_entity.pdbx_description
1 polymer ?
#
loop_
_entity_poly.entity_id
_entity_poly.type
_entity_poly.pdbx_seq_one_letter_code
_entity_poly.pdbx_strand_id
1 'polypeptide(L)'
;MSDFDIKFGPWINYGIGNKDDDVKGKMIDLIQEIWSPFNGQDRAKVFIFCMAYGFAKGIEPEKPPSSGSGSMPASAFDKEMRNYMKLVAIAAKEDFSIAIDANEVVKICEGYAYAVFLTVYDKIKNRDLSIKPEAVLEKLIKETSK
;
A
#
# COMPACT_ATOMS: atom_id res chain seq x y z
N MET A 1 9.97 -17.39 17.00
CA MET A 1 9.06 -16.46 16.30
C MET A 1 9.70 -15.09 16.35
N SER A 2 9.77 -14.33 15.25
CA SER A 2 10.36 -12.98 15.30
C SER A 2 9.45 -12.05 16.12
N ASP A 3 10.02 -11.20 16.98
CA ASP A 3 9.28 -10.24 17.81
C ASP A 3 8.32 -9.35 17.00
N PHE A 4 8.61 -9.15 15.72
CA PHE A 4 7.79 -8.45 14.75
C PHE A 4 6.42 -9.10 14.50
N ASP A 5 6.29 -10.44 14.51
CA ASP A 5 4.96 -11.09 14.34
C ASP A 5 4.10 -10.95 15.61
N ILE A 6 4.74 -10.84 16.78
CA ILE A 6 4.10 -10.71 18.08
C ILE A 6 3.73 -9.25 18.37
N LYS A 7 4.51 -8.30 17.81
CA LYS A 7 4.40 -6.86 18.00
C LYS A 7 4.38 -6.12 16.66
N PHE A 8 3.66 -6.62 15.65
CA PHE A 8 3.43 -5.84 14.43
C PHE A 8 2.60 -4.63 14.87
N GLY A 9 3.32 -3.61 15.30
CA GLY A 9 2.80 -2.41 15.91
C GLY A 9 2.25 -1.49 14.84
N PRO A 10 1.88 -0.31 15.32
CA PRO A 10 0.61 0.42 15.23
C PRO A 10 -0.39 0.02 14.13
N TRP A 11 -1.55 0.67 14.15
CA TRP A 11 -2.45 0.63 13.02
C TRP A 11 -1.81 1.38 11.84
N ILE A 12 -1.87 0.80 10.63
CA ILE A 12 -1.36 1.44 9.42
C ILE A 12 -2.19 2.68 9.12
N ASN A 13 -1.57 3.85 9.15
CA ASN A 13 -2.15 5.10 8.69
C ASN A 13 -2.03 5.22 7.18
N TYR A 14 -3.17 5.13 6.50
CA TYR A 14 -3.25 5.27 5.05
C TYR A 14 -4.05 6.51 4.64
N GLY A 15 -4.06 7.56 5.46
CA GLY A 15 -4.78 8.81 5.18
C GLY A 15 -6.31 8.71 5.24
N ILE A 16 -6.89 7.54 5.49
CA ILE A 16 -8.35 7.29 5.53
C ILE A 16 -9.09 8.14 6.59
N GLY A 17 -8.39 8.54 7.66
CA GLY A 17 -8.96 9.39 8.69
C GLY A 17 -8.95 10.89 8.35
N ASN A 18 -8.29 11.28 7.27
CA ASN A 18 -8.30 12.66 6.80
C ASN A 18 -9.62 12.94 6.05
N LYS A 19 -10.38 13.94 6.54
CA LYS A 19 -11.65 14.35 5.94
C LYS A 19 -11.45 15.17 4.66
N ASP A 20 -10.27 15.73 4.49
CA ASP A 20 -9.89 16.57 3.36
C ASP A 20 -9.14 15.78 2.27
N ASP A 21 -8.98 14.46 2.46
CA ASP A 21 -8.32 13.57 1.50
C ASP A 21 -9.33 12.55 0.94
N ASP A 22 -9.34 12.43 -0.39
CA ASP A 22 -10.23 11.53 -1.13
C ASP A 22 -9.88 10.05 -0.92
N VAL A 23 -8.75 9.73 -0.26
CA VAL A 23 -8.24 8.36 -0.10
C VAL A 23 -9.29 7.39 0.46
N LYS A 24 -10.11 7.81 1.44
CA LYS A 24 -11.14 6.93 2.01
C LYS A 24 -12.18 6.50 0.97
N GLY A 25 -12.73 7.47 0.23
CA GLY A 25 -13.74 7.19 -0.79
C GLY A 25 -13.16 6.34 -1.92
N LYS A 26 -12.00 6.75 -2.43
CA LYS A 26 -11.28 6.05 -3.49
C LYS A 26 -10.85 4.63 -3.10
N MET A 27 -10.54 4.38 -1.84
CA MET A 27 -10.26 3.03 -1.33
C MET A 27 -11.52 2.15 -1.35
N ILE A 28 -12.67 2.70 -0.93
CA ILE A 28 -13.95 1.99 -0.96
C ILE A 28 -14.31 1.64 -2.41
N ASP A 29 -14.19 2.59 -3.32
CA ASP A 29 -14.37 2.38 -4.75
C ASP A 29 -13.52 1.20 -5.26
N LEU A 30 -12.22 1.18 -4.96
CA LEU A 30 -11.34 0.13 -5.43
C LEU A 30 -11.75 -1.27 -4.95
N ILE A 31 -12.31 -1.41 -3.76
CA ILE A 31 -12.65 -2.75 -3.23
C ILE A 31 -14.09 -3.17 -3.50
N GLN A 32 -14.99 -2.26 -3.90
CA GLN A 32 -16.42 -2.54 -4.10
C GLN A 32 -16.88 -2.44 -5.55
N GLU A 33 -16.17 -1.67 -6.38
CA GLU A 33 -16.63 -1.39 -7.73
C GLU A 33 -16.20 -2.44 -8.74
N ILE A 34 -17.12 -2.85 -9.61
CA ILE A 34 -16.89 -3.89 -10.64
C ILE A 34 -15.79 -3.55 -11.64
N TRP A 35 -15.51 -2.27 -11.82
CA TRP A 35 -14.44 -1.85 -12.71
C TRP A 35 -13.07 -2.06 -12.07
N SER A 36 -12.95 -2.21 -10.75
CA SER A 36 -11.66 -2.32 -10.10
C SER A 36 -11.13 -3.76 -10.12
N PRO A 37 -9.82 -3.97 -10.37
CA PRO A 37 -9.20 -5.29 -10.20
C PRO A 37 -9.11 -5.72 -8.73
N PHE A 38 -9.36 -4.80 -7.79
CA PHE A 38 -9.44 -5.08 -6.36
C PHE A 38 -10.86 -5.35 -5.87
N ASN A 39 -11.85 -5.46 -6.76
CA ASN A 39 -13.22 -5.76 -6.35
C ASN A 39 -13.28 -7.06 -5.53
N GLY A 40 -13.90 -6.99 -4.35
CA GLY A 40 -13.99 -8.10 -3.40
C GLY A 40 -12.70 -8.43 -2.65
N GLN A 41 -11.66 -7.60 -2.79
CA GLN A 41 -10.39 -7.77 -2.07
C GLN A 41 -10.31 -6.91 -0.80
N ASP A 42 -9.44 -7.30 0.12
CA ASP A 42 -9.16 -6.51 1.32
C ASP A 42 -8.32 -5.26 1.00
N ARG A 43 -8.53 -4.19 1.78
CA ARG A 43 -7.75 -2.94 1.70
C ARG A 43 -6.24 -3.18 1.83
N ALA A 44 -5.83 -4.22 2.58
CA ALA A 44 -4.44 -4.63 2.72
C ALA A 44 -3.80 -4.98 1.37
N LYS A 45 -4.54 -5.59 0.43
CA LYS A 45 -4.02 -5.91 -0.90
C LYS A 45 -3.79 -4.66 -1.76
N VAL A 46 -4.70 -3.68 -1.67
CA VAL A 46 -4.52 -2.38 -2.33
C VAL A 46 -3.28 -1.68 -1.77
N PHE A 47 -3.11 -1.70 -0.45
CA PHE A 47 -1.93 -1.15 0.22
C PHE A 47 -0.63 -1.81 -0.24
N ILE A 48 -0.56 -3.15 -0.22
CA ILE A 48 0.63 -3.89 -0.64
C ILE A 48 0.97 -3.60 -2.10
N PHE A 49 -0.03 -3.52 -2.98
CA PHE A 49 0.18 -3.16 -4.38
C PHE A 49 0.75 -1.75 -4.52
N CYS A 50 0.15 -0.75 -3.86
CA CYS A 50 0.63 0.63 -3.91
C CYS A 50 2.05 0.76 -3.34
N MET A 51 2.32 0.13 -2.20
CA MET A 51 3.65 0.07 -1.60
C MET A 51 4.68 -0.47 -2.59
N ALA A 52 4.42 -1.65 -3.17
CA ALA A 52 5.33 -2.30 -4.09
C ALA A 52 5.54 -1.46 -5.37
N TYR A 53 4.46 -0.90 -5.91
CA TYR A 53 4.52 -0.03 -7.09
C TYR A 53 5.32 1.25 -6.82
N GLY A 54 5.07 1.93 -5.71
CA GLY A 54 5.79 3.16 -5.34
C GLY A 54 7.28 2.92 -5.13
N PHE A 55 7.63 1.86 -4.41
CA PHE A 55 9.02 1.45 -4.22
C PHE A 55 9.70 1.11 -5.57
N ALA A 56 9.08 0.25 -6.38
CA ALA A 56 9.66 -0.19 -7.64
C ALA A 56 9.81 0.95 -8.67
N LYS A 57 8.93 1.96 -8.62
CA LYS A 57 9.04 3.18 -9.44
C LYS A 57 10.10 4.16 -8.95
N GLY A 58 10.66 3.96 -7.75
CA GLY A 58 11.59 4.89 -7.14
C GLY A 58 10.92 6.21 -6.71
N ILE A 59 9.64 6.16 -6.35
CA ILE A 59 8.91 7.33 -5.84
C ILE A 59 9.41 7.66 -4.44
N GLU A 60 9.61 8.93 -4.14
CA GLU A 60 9.97 9.36 -2.78
C GLU A 60 8.78 9.14 -1.82
N PRO A 61 8.97 8.48 -0.67
CA PRO A 61 7.87 8.19 0.24
C PRO A 61 7.34 9.46 0.90
N GLU A 62 6.01 9.59 0.94
CA GLU A 62 5.33 10.75 1.52
C GLU A 62 4.73 10.43 2.88
N LYS A 63 4.89 11.31 3.87
CA LYS A 63 4.28 11.07 5.18
C LYS A 63 2.75 11.22 5.08
N PRO A 64 1.95 10.16 5.35
CA PRO A 64 0.50 10.30 5.34
C PRO A 64 0.05 11.29 6.43
N PRO A 65 -1.05 12.03 6.20
CA PRO A 65 -1.57 13.00 7.15
C PRO A 65 -1.83 12.35 8.50
N SER A 66 -1.45 13.02 9.58
CA SER A 66 -1.60 12.52 10.95
C SER A 66 -3.06 12.55 11.39
N SER A 67 -3.87 11.59 10.97
CA SER A 67 -5.19 11.35 11.55
C SER A 67 -5.07 10.38 12.72
N GLY A 68 -5.53 10.79 13.91
CA GLY A 68 -5.28 10.19 15.23
C GLY A 68 -5.78 8.75 15.49
N SER A 69 -6.14 8.00 14.45
CA SER A 69 -6.32 6.56 14.51
C SER A 69 -5.82 6.00 13.18
N GLY A 70 -4.85 5.09 13.21
CA GLY A 70 -4.48 4.38 12.00
C GLY A 70 -5.71 3.70 11.39
N SER A 71 -5.59 3.33 10.12
CA SER A 71 -6.71 2.94 9.27
C SER A 71 -6.87 1.43 9.09
N MET A 72 -5.82 0.64 9.34
CA MET A 72 -5.87 -0.82 9.27
C MET A 72 -5.07 -1.44 10.43
N PRO A 73 -5.63 -2.39 11.19
CA PRO A 73 -4.88 -3.09 12.22
C PRO A 73 -3.86 -4.05 11.61
N ALA A 74 -2.82 -4.39 12.37
CA ALA A 74 -1.82 -5.40 12.03
C ALA A 74 -2.41 -6.74 11.56
N SER A 75 -3.54 -7.14 12.14
CA SER A 75 -4.26 -8.37 11.80
C SER A 75 -4.84 -8.38 10.38
N ALA A 76 -4.89 -7.24 9.69
CA ALA A 76 -5.31 -7.16 8.29
C ALA A 76 -4.23 -7.68 7.32
N PHE A 77 -2.99 -7.86 7.79
CA PHE A 77 -1.87 -8.32 6.98
C PHE A 77 -1.48 -9.72 7.42
N ASP A 78 -1.50 -10.69 6.50
CA ASP A 78 -0.98 -12.02 6.79
C ASP A 78 0.56 -12.03 6.86
N LYS A 79 1.13 -13.17 7.22
CA LYS A 79 2.59 -13.31 7.37
C LYS A 79 3.36 -13.02 6.08
N GLU A 80 2.78 -13.32 4.93
CA GLU A 80 3.42 -13.14 3.63
C GLU A 80 3.47 -11.65 3.28
N MET A 81 2.35 -10.94 3.42
CA MET A 81 2.27 -9.48 3.26
C MET A 81 3.25 -8.75 4.17
N ARG A 82 3.35 -9.20 5.43
CA ARG A 82 4.32 -8.67 6.40
C ARG A 82 5.78 -8.88 5.96
N ASN A 83 6.09 -9.99 5.31
CA ASN A 83 7.43 -10.23 4.76
C ASN A 83 7.71 -9.32 3.56
N TYR A 84 6.72 -9.03 2.71
CA TYR A 84 6.86 -8.06 1.62
C TYR A 84 7.16 -6.66 2.15
N MET A 85 6.47 -6.24 3.23
CA MET A 85 6.73 -4.96 3.89
C MET A 85 8.16 -4.88 4.43
N LYS A 86 8.65 -5.94 5.09
CA LYS A 86 10.06 -6.00 5.54
C LYS A 86 11.03 -5.88 4.37
N LEU A 87 10.80 -6.62 3.29
CA LEU A 87 11.67 -6.60 2.12
C LEU A 87 11.81 -5.18 1.56
N VAL A 88 10.69 -4.48 1.39
CA VAL A 88 10.69 -3.08 0.92
C VAL A 88 11.42 -2.17 1.89
N ALA A 89 11.17 -2.28 3.19
CA ALA A 89 11.81 -1.42 4.20
C ALA A 89 13.33 -1.63 4.28
N ILE A 90 13.79 -2.89 4.25
CA ILE A 90 15.22 -3.24 4.21
C ILE A 90 15.86 -2.67 2.95
N ALA A 91 15.23 -2.86 1.79
CA ALA A 91 15.78 -2.41 0.51
C ALA A 91 15.81 -0.87 0.42
N ALA A 92 14.80 -0.18 0.93
CA ALA A 92 14.72 1.28 0.93
C ALA A 92 15.76 1.95 1.84
N LYS A 93 16.15 1.28 2.93
CA LYS A 93 17.14 1.81 3.90
C LYS A 93 18.54 1.23 3.71
N GLU A 94 18.67 0.19 2.90
CA GLU A 94 19.89 -0.60 2.74
C GLU A 94 20.41 -1.15 4.10
N ASP A 95 19.49 -1.45 5.01
CA ASP A 95 19.80 -1.88 6.37
C ASP A 95 18.88 -3.03 6.81
N PHE A 96 19.48 -4.19 7.09
CA PHE A 96 18.76 -5.38 7.55
C PHE A 96 18.22 -5.22 8.99
N SER A 97 18.81 -4.34 9.81
CA SER A 97 18.37 -4.11 11.19
C SER A 97 16.94 -3.58 11.25
N ILE A 98 16.48 -2.91 10.19
CA ILE A 98 15.10 -2.40 10.04
C ILE A 98 14.07 -3.53 10.10
N ALA A 99 14.43 -4.76 9.72
CA ALA A 99 13.53 -5.92 9.70
C ALA A 99 12.88 -6.26 11.06
N ILE A 100 13.50 -5.82 12.16
CA ILE A 100 13.02 -6.04 13.53
C ILE A 100 12.36 -4.80 14.15
N ASP A 101 12.44 -3.62 13.51
CA ASP A 101 11.73 -2.41 13.92
C ASP A 101 10.38 -2.30 13.21
N ALA A 102 9.33 -2.82 13.86
CA ALA A 102 7.99 -2.81 13.29
C ALA A 102 7.46 -1.40 12.98
N ASN A 103 7.80 -0.40 13.82
CA ASN A 103 7.32 0.96 13.61
C ASN A 103 7.96 1.58 12.37
N GLU A 104 9.26 1.39 12.21
CA GLU A 104 9.99 1.95 11.08
C GLU A 104 9.60 1.27 9.76
N VAL A 105 9.43 -0.06 9.76
CA VAL A 105 8.89 -0.80 8.60
C VAL A 105 7.54 -0.23 8.19
N VAL A 106 6.60 -0.09 9.13
CA VAL A 106 5.26 0.42 8.84
C VAL A 106 5.32 1.84 8.26
N LYS A 107 6.10 2.75 8.86
CA LYS A 107 6.23 4.13 8.36
C LYS A 107 6.79 4.21 6.93
N ILE A 108 7.80 3.40 6.62
CA ILE A 108 8.39 3.37 5.27
C ILE A 108 7.35 2.88 4.27
N CYS A 109 6.66 1.78 4.58
CA CYS A 109 5.66 1.19 3.70
C CYS A 109 4.44 2.10 3.51
N GLU A 110 3.97 2.75 4.58
CA GLU A 110 2.93 3.77 4.53
C GLU A 110 3.30 4.87 3.55
N GLY A 111 4.54 5.36 3.63
CA GLY A 111 4.94 6.49 2.80
C GLY A 111 5.00 6.17 1.31
N TYR A 112 5.50 5.00 0.94
CA TYR A 112 5.48 4.56 -0.46
C TYR A 112 4.06 4.37 -0.98
N ALA A 113 3.22 3.71 -0.18
CA ALA A 113 1.87 3.39 -0.61
C ALA A 113 1.01 4.67 -0.73
N TYR A 114 1.14 5.60 0.21
CA TYR A 114 0.41 6.87 0.20
C TYR A 114 0.79 7.74 -1.00
N ALA A 115 2.09 7.92 -1.25
CA ALA A 115 2.61 8.76 -2.34
C ALA A 115 2.06 8.41 -3.73
N VAL A 116 1.72 7.14 -3.97
CA VAL A 116 1.23 6.68 -5.28
C VAL A 116 -0.24 6.35 -5.32
N PHE A 117 -0.95 6.35 -4.20
CA PHE A 117 -2.31 5.83 -4.12
C PHE A 117 -3.26 6.49 -5.11
N LEU A 118 -3.28 7.84 -5.15
CA LEU A 118 -4.14 8.59 -6.05
C LEU A 118 -3.77 8.34 -7.51
N THR A 119 -2.47 8.29 -7.82
CA THR A 119 -1.99 7.98 -9.17
C THR A 119 -2.43 6.58 -9.62
N VAL A 120 -2.31 5.58 -8.75
CA VAL A 120 -2.74 4.20 -9.02
C VAL A 120 -4.25 4.15 -9.22
N TYR A 121 -5.03 4.80 -8.33
CA TYR A 121 -6.47 4.90 -8.47
C TYR A 121 -6.87 5.48 -9.83
N ASP A 122 -6.30 6.63 -10.21
CA ASP A 122 -6.65 7.32 -11.44
C ASP A 122 -6.33 6.48 -12.67
N LYS A 123 -5.20 5.76 -12.67
CA LYS A 123 -4.83 4.85 -13.76
C LYS A 123 -5.79 3.66 -13.88
N ILE A 124 -6.30 3.14 -12.76
CA ILE A 124 -7.27 2.04 -12.77
C ILE A 124 -8.66 2.53 -13.21
N LYS A 125 -9.11 3.64 -12.62
CA LYS A 125 -10.45 4.22 -12.86
C LYS A 125 -10.60 4.70 -14.30
N ASN A 126 -9.58 5.37 -14.83
CA ASN A 126 -9.59 5.95 -16.17
C ASN A 126 -8.94 5.04 -17.22
N ARG A 127 -8.83 3.73 -16.96
CA ARG A 127 -8.36 2.80 -17.98
C ARG A 127 -9.31 2.78 -19.17
N ASP A 128 -8.79 2.37 -20.31
CA ASP A 128 -9.63 2.02 -21.46
C ASP A 128 -10.57 0.86 -21.08
N LEU A 129 -11.88 1.06 -21.26
CA LEU A 129 -12.91 0.08 -20.90
C LEU A 129 -12.82 -1.22 -21.71
N SER A 130 -12.12 -1.21 -22.85
CA SER A 130 -11.80 -2.44 -23.61
C SER A 130 -10.78 -3.33 -22.89
N ILE A 131 -10.02 -2.77 -21.93
CA ILE A 131 -9.04 -3.50 -21.13
C ILE A 131 -9.72 -4.05 -19.88
N LYS A 132 -9.57 -5.37 -19.67
CA LYS A 132 -10.06 -6.03 -18.46
C LYS A 132 -9.42 -5.41 -17.20
N PRO A 133 -10.15 -5.30 -16.09
CA PRO A 133 -9.60 -4.75 -14.84
C PRO A 133 -8.24 -5.33 -14.48
N GLU A 134 -8.06 -6.65 -14.55
CA GLU A 134 -6.83 -7.34 -14.12
C GLU A 134 -5.63 -6.97 -14.98
N ALA A 135 -5.82 -6.75 -16.28
CA ALA A 135 -4.76 -6.39 -17.21
C ALA A 135 -4.18 -4.98 -16.94
N VAL A 136 -4.91 -4.12 -16.22
CA VAL A 136 -4.36 -2.82 -15.81
C VAL A 136 -3.24 -2.98 -14.79
N LEU A 137 -3.33 -3.97 -13.90
CA LEU A 137 -2.29 -4.22 -12.90
C LEU A 137 -1.00 -4.72 -13.57
N GLU A 138 -1.12 -5.61 -14.55
CA GLU A 138 0.03 -6.05 -15.35
C GLU A 138 0.70 -4.88 -16.08
N LYS A 139 -0.09 -3.95 -16.63
CA LYS A 139 0.45 -2.75 -17.26
C LYS A 139 1.23 -1.91 -16.24
N LEU A 140 0.65 -1.65 -15.07
CA LEU A 140 1.31 -0.91 -14.00
C LEU A 140 2.60 -1.59 -13.53
N ILE A 141 2.62 -2.92 -13.42
CA ILE A 141 3.82 -3.68 -13.07
C ILE A 141 4.88 -3.54 -14.17
N LYS A 142 4.50 -3.63 -15.45
CA LYS A 142 5.45 -3.45 -16.56
C LYS A 142 6.05 -2.04 -16.60
N GLU A 143 5.32 -1.02 -16.16
CA GLU A 143 5.86 0.34 -16.05
C GLU A 143 6.98 0.48 -15.00
N THR A 144 7.13 -0.48 -14.08
CA THR A 144 8.22 -0.49 -13.08
C THR A 144 9.47 -1.21 -13.58
N SER A 145 9.36 -1.98 -14.66
CA SER A 145 10.47 -2.68 -15.29
C SER A 145 11.30 -1.67 -16.09
N LYS A 146 12.56 -1.44 -15.67
CA LYS A 146 13.53 -0.65 -16.43
C LYS A 146 14.11 -1.45 -17.58
#